data_AF-A0A6N7AYA9-F1
#
_entry.id   AF-A0A6N7AYA9-F1
#
_cell.length_a   1.000
_cell.length_b   1.000
_cell.length_c   1.000
_cell.angle_alpha   90.00
_cell.angle_beta   90.00
_cell.angle_gamma   90.00
#
_symmetry.space_group_name_H-M   'P 1'
#
loop_
_entity.id
_entity.type
_entity.pdbx_description
1 polymer ?
#
loop_
_entity_poly.entity_id
_entity_poly.type
_entity_poly.pdbx_seq_one_letter_code
_entity_poly.pdbx_strand_id
1 'polypeptide(L)'
;MSIDAESDFFERIRLGTAVKVAVLKRSPHAVSFIINFCFETDPEVVDDIKVWLAQGFNYSLSFVLRNIDLEKFKPGVDPSLVLRMLHTYSEGFMAKAQHQPDLDIDEITAEFYQCLNMLRQNLYREEFL
;
A
#
# COMPACT_ATOMS: atom_id res chain seq x y z
N MET A 1 -16.78 -5.56 10.88
CA MET A 1 -15.56 -5.83 11.67
C MET A 1 -14.83 -4.50 11.82
N SER A 2 -14.50 -4.07 13.04
CA SER A 2 -13.75 -2.81 13.22
C SER A 2 -12.32 -3.00 12.72
N ILE A 3 -11.81 -2.07 11.91
CA ILE A 3 -10.45 -2.15 11.36
C ILE A 3 -9.39 -2.13 12.46
N ASP A 4 -9.74 -1.61 13.64
CA ASP A 4 -8.88 -1.57 14.82
C ASP A 4 -8.73 -2.92 15.53
N ALA A 5 -9.65 -3.86 15.29
CA ALA A 5 -9.65 -5.18 15.92
C ALA A 5 -8.86 -6.25 15.13
N GLU A 6 -8.53 -5.98 13.86
CA GLU A 6 -7.71 -6.88 13.05
C GLU A 6 -6.25 -6.80 13.51
N SER A 7 -5.59 -7.91 13.82
CA SER A 7 -4.17 -7.93 14.22
C SER A 7 -3.27 -8.58 13.15
N ASP A 8 -3.85 -9.14 12.10
CA ASP A 8 -3.10 -9.71 11.00
C ASP A 8 -2.52 -8.61 10.08
N PHE A 9 -1.20 -8.63 9.92
CA PHE A 9 -0.47 -7.65 9.13
C PHE A 9 -0.93 -7.62 7.66
N PHE A 10 -1.12 -8.78 7.04
CA PHE A 10 -1.51 -8.85 5.62
C PHE A 10 -2.97 -8.46 5.44
N GLU A 11 -3.88 -8.81 6.35
CA GLU A 11 -5.27 -8.34 6.28
C GLU A 11 -5.40 -6.85 6.51
N ARG A 12 -4.63 -6.25 7.42
CA ARG A 12 -4.58 -4.78 7.57
C ARG A 12 -4.20 -4.08 6.27
N ILE A 13 -3.20 -4.60 5.56
CA ILE A 13 -2.79 -4.08 4.25
C ILE A 13 -3.92 -4.27 3.24
N ARG A 14 -4.52 -5.45 3.18
CA ARG A 14 -5.63 -5.78 2.26
C ARG A 14 -6.81 -4.82 2.45
N LEU A 15 -7.22 -4.58 3.69
CA LEU A 15 -8.30 -3.66 4.06
C LEU A 15 -7.96 -2.22 3.68
N GLY A 16 -6.74 -1.75 3.99
CA GLY A 16 -6.28 -0.42 3.61
C GLY A 16 -6.27 -0.22 2.09
N THR A 17 -5.79 -1.21 1.34
CA THR A 17 -5.81 -1.20 -0.13
C THR A 17 -7.23 -1.20 -0.67
N ALA A 18 -8.14 -2.01 -0.12
CA ALA A 18 -9.53 -2.06 -0.57
C ALA A 18 -10.24 -0.71 -0.41
N VAL A 19 -9.99 0.00 0.70
CA VAL A 19 -10.51 1.37 0.92
C VAL A 19 -9.94 2.34 -0.12
N LYS A 20 -8.61 2.32 -0.33
CA LYS A 20 -7.94 3.18 -1.32
C LYS A 20 -8.50 2.93 -2.74
N VAL A 21 -8.61 1.68 -3.15
CA VAL A 21 -9.17 1.29 -4.45
C VAL A 21 -10.62 1.73 -4.60
N ALA A 22 -11.45 1.57 -3.56
CA ALA A 22 -12.82 2.04 -3.58
C ALA A 22 -12.92 3.57 -3.76
N VAL A 23 -12.00 4.34 -3.18
CA VAL A 23 -11.91 5.79 -3.38
C VAL A 23 -11.50 6.11 -4.83
N LEU A 24 -10.47 5.45 -5.36
CA LEU A 24 -9.98 5.66 -6.72
C LEU A 24 -11.07 5.36 -7.77
N LYS A 25 -11.80 4.26 -7.60
CA LYS A 25 -12.88 3.87 -8.53
C LYS A 25 -14.10 4.79 -8.52
N ARG A 26 -14.35 5.50 -7.42
CA ARG A 26 -15.50 6.43 -7.32
C ARG A 26 -15.30 7.71 -8.13
N SER A 27 -14.05 8.05 -8.48
CA SER A 27 -13.75 9.27 -9.22
C SER A 27 -12.52 9.10 -10.10
N PRO A 28 -12.69 8.93 -11.42
CA PRO A 28 -11.56 8.93 -12.36
C PRO A 28 -10.69 10.18 -12.25
N HIS A 29 -11.27 11.34 -11.95
CA HIS A 29 -10.52 12.58 -11.74
C HIS A 29 -9.61 12.52 -10.49
N ALA A 30 -10.00 11.76 -9.46
CA ALA A 30 -9.16 11.58 -8.28
C ALA A 30 -7.88 10.79 -8.61
N VAL A 31 -7.97 9.82 -9.52
CA VAL A 31 -6.81 9.03 -9.96
C VAL A 31 -5.78 9.93 -10.64
N SER A 32 -6.20 10.71 -11.65
CA SER A 32 -5.29 11.62 -12.35
C SER A 32 -4.70 12.69 -11.44
N PHE A 33 -5.49 13.24 -10.51
CA PHE A 33 -4.99 14.18 -9.50
C PHE A 33 -3.92 13.55 -8.61
N ILE A 34 -4.17 12.35 -8.08
CA ILE A 34 -3.24 11.65 -7.18
C ILE A 34 -1.94 11.30 -7.91
N ILE A 35 -2.01 10.84 -9.15
CA ILE A 35 -0.82 10.55 -9.97
C ILE A 35 0.00 11.82 -10.15
N ASN A 36 -0.62 12.91 -10.61
CA ASN A 36 0.09 14.18 -10.81
C ASN A 36 0.69 14.70 -9.50
N PHE A 37 -0.04 14.59 -8.39
CA PHE A 37 0.47 14.96 -7.07
C PHE A 37 1.72 14.16 -6.67
N CYS A 38 1.73 12.84 -6.94
CA CYS A 38 2.88 12.00 -6.60
C CYS A 38 4.12 12.24 -7.48
N PHE A 39 3.95 12.75 -8.70
CA PHE A 39 5.03 13.01 -9.66
C PHE A 39 5.23 14.50 -9.95
N GLU A 40 4.73 15.38 -9.09
CA GLU A 40 4.90 16.83 -9.24
C GLU A 40 6.38 17.21 -9.16
N THR A 41 6.79 18.11 -10.03
CA THR A 41 8.18 18.57 -10.17
C THR A 41 8.33 20.08 -10.14
N ASP A 42 7.22 20.83 -10.07
CA ASP A 42 7.25 22.29 -9.99
C ASP A 42 8.01 22.75 -8.73
N PRO A 43 9.09 23.55 -8.87
CA PRO A 43 9.92 23.98 -7.76
C PRO A 43 9.18 24.82 -6.72
N GLU A 44 8.03 25.42 -7.05
CA GLU A 44 7.24 26.21 -6.09
C GLU A 44 6.54 25.33 -5.04
N VAL A 45 6.25 24.06 -5.35
CA VAL A 45 5.41 23.18 -4.51
C VAL A 45 6.02 21.81 -4.20
N VAL A 46 7.06 21.39 -4.93
CA VAL A 46 7.62 20.03 -4.85
C VAL A 46 8.10 19.65 -3.44
N ASP A 47 8.65 20.60 -2.68
CA ASP A 47 9.16 20.32 -1.35
C ASP A 47 8.03 20.10 -0.33
N ASP A 48 6.94 20.86 -0.42
CA ASP A 48 5.75 20.64 0.39
C ASP A 48 5.12 19.28 0.05
N ILE A 49 5.02 18.95 -1.24
CA ILE A 49 4.47 17.67 -1.71
C ILE A 49 5.27 16.50 -1.15
N LYS A 50 6.60 16.55 -1.15
CA LYS A 50 7.45 15.50 -0.54
C LYS A 50 7.13 15.31 0.94
N VAL A 51 6.88 16.39 1.68
CA VAL A 51 6.48 16.31 3.09
C VAL A 51 5.13 15.59 3.24
N TRP A 52 4.14 15.93 2.41
CA TRP A 52 2.84 15.27 2.42
C TRP A 52 2.92 13.78 2.08
N LEU A 53 3.72 13.40 1.08
CA LEU A 53 3.93 12.01 0.70
C LEU A 53 4.60 11.23 1.86
N ALA A 54 5.63 11.80 2.49
CA ALA A 54 6.29 11.19 3.64
C ALA A 54 5.34 11.02 4.83
N GLN A 55 4.49 12.00 5.10
CA GLN A 55 3.46 11.91 6.15
C GLN A 55 2.42 10.83 5.84
N GLY A 56 1.96 10.72 4.60
CA GLY A 56 1.03 9.68 4.16
C GLY A 56 1.63 8.26 4.29
N PHE A 57 2.92 8.12 3.99
CA PHE A 57 3.64 6.87 4.22
C PHE A 57 3.79 6.55 5.71
N ASN A 58 4.18 7.51 6.54
CA ASN A 58 4.29 7.33 8.00
C ASN A 58 2.93 6.98 8.63
N TYR A 59 1.84 7.55 8.13
CA TYR A 59 0.49 7.17 8.53
C TYR A 59 0.21 5.70 8.17
N SER A 60 0.56 5.27 6.95
CA SER A 60 0.39 3.88 6.51
C SER A 60 1.20 2.91 7.37
N LEU A 61 2.47 3.22 7.69
CA LEU A 61 3.30 2.47 8.65
C LEU A 61 2.61 2.35 10.01
N SER A 62 2.21 3.48 10.58
CA SER A 62 1.58 3.54 11.89
C SER A 62 0.26 2.79 11.93
N PHE A 63 -0.50 2.80 10.84
CA PHE A 63 -1.77 2.10 10.69
C PHE A 63 -1.55 0.58 10.59
N VAL A 64 -0.65 0.13 9.71
CA VAL A 64 -0.43 -1.30 9.47
C VAL A 64 0.27 -1.96 10.65
N LEU A 65 1.30 -1.34 11.22
CA LEU A 65 2.13 -1.95 12.26
C LEU A 65 1.54 -1.86 13.68
N ARG A 66 0.44 -1.11 13.86
CA ARG A 66 -0.22 -1.00 15.16
C ARG A 66 -0.86 -2.32 15.55
N ASN A 67 -0.46 -2.85 16.71
CA ASN A 67 -1.03 -4.05 17.33
C ASN A 67 -0.99 -5.29 16.41
N ILE A 68 0.04 -5.41 15.57
CA ILE A 68 0.21 -6.62 14.75
C ILE A 68 0.70 -7.78 15.60
N ASP A 69 0.24 -8.97 15.26
CA ASP A 69 0.73 -10.21 15.83
C ASP A 69 2.08 -10.57 15.21
N LEU A 70 3.16 -10.21 15.92
CA LEU A 70 4.53 -10.47 15.49
C LEU A 70 4.90 -11.97 15.57
N GLU A 71 4.18 -12.77 16.36
CA GLU A 71 4.49 -14.20 16.51
C GLU A 71 4.23 -14.98 15.22
N LYS A 72 3.32 -14.48 14.37
CA LYS A 72 2.99 -15.07 13.07
C LYS A 72 4.17 -15.10 12.11
N PHE A 73 5.12 -14.19 12.23
CA PHE A 73 6.26 -14.09 11.32
C PHE A 73 7.34 -15.13 11.61
N LYS A 74 8.00 -15.62 10.54
CA LYS A 74 9.22 -16.42 10.66
C LYS A 74 10.35 -15.62 11.32
N PRO A 75 11.28 -16.28 12.04
CA PRO A 75 12.43 -15.61 12.62
C PRO A 75 13.22 -14.79 11.59
N GLY A 76 13.56 -13.55 11.94
CA GLY A 76 14.35 -12.64 11.09
C GLY A 76 13.55 -11.81 10.08
N VAL A 77 12.23 -12.00 9.97
CA VAL A 77 11.39 -11.11 9.15
C VAL A 77 11.11 -9.81 9.90
N ASP A 78 11.41 -8.66 9.27
CA ASP A 78 11.02 -7.32 9.73
C ASP A 78 9.75 -6.86 8.99
N PRO A 79 8.57 -6.81 9.64
CA PRO A 79 7.33 -6.36 9.00
C PRO A 79 7.39 -4.93 8.48
N SER A 80 8.22 -4.06 9.08
CA SER A 80 8.41 -2.68 8.62
C SER A 80 9.12 -2.65 7.27
N LEU A 81 10.10 -3.55 7.08
CA LEU A 81 10.80 -3.69 5.80
C LEU A 81 9.85 -4.28 4.74
N VAL A 82 9.04 -5.28 5.10
CA VAL A 82 8.02 -5.84 4.20
C VAL A 82 7.04 -4.77 3.74
N LEU A 83 6.58 -3.90 4.65
CA LEU A 83 5.68 -2.81 4.28
C LEU A 83 6.36 -1.78 3.35
N ARG A 84 7.62 -1.42 3.62
CA ARG A 84 8.40 -0.55 2.71
C ARG A 84 8.52 -1.17 1.31
N MET A 85 8.81 -2.46 1.22
CA MET A 85 8.86 -3.17 -0.06
C MET A 85 7.53 -3.11 -0.82
N LEU A 86 6.41 -3.37 -0.13
CA LEU A 86 5.07 -3.28 -0.72
C LEU A 86 4.72 -1.84 -1.13
N HIS A 87 5.15 -0.84 -0.36
CA HIS A 87 4.95 0.56 -0.70
C HIS A 87 5.70 0.93 -1.99
N THR A 88 6.99 0.60 -2.10
CA THR A 88 7.78 0.86 -3.31
C THR A 88 7.22 0.11 -4.52
N TYR A 89 6.76 -1.14 -4.34
CA TYR A 89 6.06 -1.86 -5.41
C TYR A 89 4.78 -1.11 -5.85
N SER A 90 4.03 -0.55 -4.89
CA SER A 90 2.81 0.21 -5.19
C SER A 90 3.09 1.53 -5.95
N GLU A 91 4.19 2.21 -5.65
CA GLU A 91 4.62 3.42 -6.39
C GLU A 91 4.93 3.10 -7.86
N GLY A 92 5.48 1.92 -8.14
CA GLY A 92 5.72 1.44 -9.49
C GLY A 92 4.45 1.38 -10.35
N PHE A 93 3.29 1.07 -9.75
CA PHE A 93 2.02 1.13 -10.47
C PHE A 93 1.60 2.56 -10.79
N MET A 94 1.81 3.50 -9.87
CA MET A 94 1.49 4.90 -10.10
C MET A 94 2.34 5.48 -11.24
N ALA A 95 3.61 5.08 -11.32
CA ALA A 95 4.49 5.48 -12.41
C ALA A 95 4.02 4.92 -13.76
N LYS A 96 3.54 3.66 -13.80
CA LYS A 96 2.92 3.09 -15.01
C LYS A 96 1.64 3.87 -15.40
N ALA A 97 0.81 4.21 -14.41
CA ALA A 97 -0.43 4.95 -14.60
C ALA A 97 -0.23 6.34 -15.23
N GLN A 98 0.90 7.00 -14.93
CA GLN A 98 1.26 8.27 -15.56
C GLN A 98 1.43 8.18 -17.08
N HIS A 99 1.84 7.02 -17.59
CA HIS A 99 2.13 6.79 -19.00
C HIS A 99 1.09 5.92 -19.72
N GLN A 100 0.15 5.34 -18.98
CA GLN A 100 -0.90 4.45 -19.49
C GLN A 100 -2.26 4.86 -18.90
N PRO A 101 -3.02 5.76 -19.56
CA PRO A 101 -4.29 6.25 -19.03
C PRO A 101 -5.40 5.20 -18.98
N ASP A 102 -5.27 4.09 -19.73
CA ASP A 102 -6.22 2.97 -19.76
C ASP A 102 -5.90 1.88 -18.72
N LEU A 103 -5.17 2.24 -17.66
CA LEU A 103 -4.75 1.30 -16.64
C LEU A 103 -5.95 0.71 -15.88
N ASP A 104 -6.10 -0.60 -15.96
CA ASP A 104 -7.16 -1.29 -15.23
C ASP A 104 -6.79 -1.42 -13.74
N ILE A 105 -7.46 -0.64 -12.90
CA ILE A 105 -7.30 -0.67 -11.44
C ILE A 105 -7.60 -2.07 -10.89
N ASP A 106 -8.55 -2.81 -11.48
CA ASP A 106 -8.87 -4.17 -11.06
C ASP A 106 -7.72 -5.14 -11.33
N GLU A 107 -7.12 -5.07 -12.52
CA GLU A 107 -5.99 -5.93 -12.89
C GLU A 107 -4.80 -5.70 -11.94
N ILE A 108 -4.45 -4.44 -11.69
CA ILE A 108 -3.36 -4.08 -10.77
C ILE A 108 -3.65 -4.50 -9.34
N THR A 109 -4.89 -4.28 -8.89
CA THR A 109 -5.28 -4.67 -7.53
C THR A 109 -5.22 -6.19 -7.37
N ALA A 110 -5.59 -6.95 -8.40
CA ALA A 110 -5.48 -8.39 -8.41
C ALA A 110 -4.01 -8.85 -8.34
N GLU A 111 -3.11 -8.27 -9.14
CA GLU A 111 -1.67 -8.55 -9.08
C GLU A 111 -1.11 -8.25 -7.68
N PHE A 112 -1.45 -7.08 -7.11
CA PHE A 112 -1.02 -6.69 -5.77
C PHE A 112 -1.48 -7.71 -4.70
N TYR A 113 -2.73 -8.19 -4.78
CA TYR A 113 -3.23 -9.20 -3.84
C TYR A 113 -2.57 -10.58 -4.02
N GLN A 114 -2.20 -10.96 -5.26
CA GLN A 114 -1.40 -12.17 -5.49
C GLN A 114 -0.02 -12.05 -4.82
N CYS A 115 0.66 -10.91 -4.99
CA CYS A 115 1.93 -10.64 -4.31
C CYS A 115 1.78 -10.66 -2.78
N LEU A 116 0.71 -10.04 -2.26
CA LEU A 116 0.42 -10.00 -0.83
C LEU A 116 0.23 -11.41 -0.25
N ASN A 117 -0.54 -12.26 -0.94
CA ASN A 117 -0.76 -13.64 -0.53
C ASN A 117 0.52 -14.49 -0.61
N MET A 118 1.32 -14.31 -1.68
CA MET A 118 2.60 -15.00 -1.81
C MET A 118 3.56 -14.63 -0.67
N LEU A 119 3.64 -13.34 -0.32
CA LEU A 119 4.45 -12.90 0.82
C LEU A 119 3.92 -13.46 2.13
N ARG A 120 2.60 -13.50 2.34
CA ARG A 120 2.00 -14.15 3.52
C ARG A 120 2.44 -15.60 3.65
N GLN A 121 2.27 -16.39 2.59
CA GLN A 121 2.64 -17.80 2.55
C GLN A 121 4.13 -18.05 2.80
N ASN A 122 5.00 -17.10 2.45
CA ASN A 122 6.45 -17.28 2.58
C ASN A 122 7.04 -16.67 3.86
N LEU A 123 6.42 -15.64 4.42
CA LEU A 123 6.95 -14.89 5.56
C LEU A 123 6.31 -15.25 6.90
N TYR A 124 5.09 -15.80 6.91
CA TYR A 124 4.49 -16.36 8.12
C TYR A 124 4.96 -17.78 8.38
N ARG A 125 4.98 -18.19 9.65
CA ARG A 125 5.20 -19.58 10.04
C ARG A 125 3.99 -20.42 9.61
N GLU A 126 4.25 -21.69 9.30
CA GLU A 126 3.26 -22.58 8.68
C GLU A 126 2.03 -22.79 9.56
N GLU A 127 2.19 -22.77 10.88
CA GLU A 127 1.10 -22.93 11.86
C GLU A 127 0.08 -21.77 11.88
N PHE A 128 0.38 -20.65 11.21
CA PHE A 128 -0.48 -19.46 11.13
C PHE A 128 -1.07 -19.20 9.73
N LEU A 129 -0.86 -20.11 8.78
CA LEU A 129 -1.29 -19.96 7.39
C LEU A 129 -2.74 -20.39 7.12
#